data_AF-A0A317H2H6-F1
#
_entry.id   AF-A0A317H2H6-F1
#
_cell.length_a   1.000
_cell.length_b   1.000
_cell.length_c   1.000
_cell.angle_alpha   90.00
_cell.angle_beta   90.00
_cell.angle_gamma   90.00
#
_symmetry.space_group_name_H-M   'P 1'
#
loop_
_entity.id
_entity.type
_entity.pdbx_description
1 polymer ?
#
loop_
_entity_poly.entity_id
_entity_poly.type
_entity_poly.pdbx_seq_one_letter_code
_entity_poly.pdbx_strand_id
1 'polypeptide(L)'
;MVLVAVSFAISGCGKEKAPPKPPPAVQAHQPAPKIIAGADEYRRGKSLLTEGRETDALRLLEQSVRANSKLTEAWYELGRIKVKRAPELSKSDEQAGVVMFREGLEAEKEALRLIDAGATVFWSEDDRVQAREQLDTDLANAGDALNDEDTLRQALRMRVH
;
A
#
# COMPACT_ATOMS: atom_id res chain seq x y z
N MET A 1 -79.18 23.48 -55.23
CA MET A 1 -78.25 24.48 -55.78
C MET A 1 -76.90 23.80 -55.91
N VAL A 2 -76.42 23.65 -57.14
CA VAL A 2 -75.11 23.05 -57.50
C VAL A 2 -74.04 24.14 -57.38
N LEU A 3 -72.84 23.81 -56.87
CA LEU A 3 -71.52 24.22 -57.39
C LEU A 3 -70.44 23.58 -56.49
N VAL A 4 -69.68 22.58 -56.95
CA VAL A 4 -68.44 22.61 -57.76
C VAL A 4 -67.21 22.36 -56.88
N ALA A 5 -66.48 21.32 -57.29
CA ALA A 5 -65.24 20.83 -56.73
C ALA A 5 -64.07 21.80 -56.96
N VAL A 6 -63.08 21.77 -56.05
CA VAL A 6 -61.68 21.88 -56.44
C VAL A 6 -60.87 20.91 -55.58
N SER A 7 -60.34 19.88 -56.23
CA SER A 7 -59.27 19.05 -55.72
C SER A 7 -57.94 19.80 -55.87
N PHE A 8 -57.10 19.77 -54.83
CA PHE A 8 -55.66 19.87 -55.01
C PHE A 8 -54.99 18.74 -54.25
N ALA A 9 -54.47 17.80 -55.03
CA ALA A 9 -53.45 16.87 -54.59
C ALA A 9 -52.12 17.64 -54.53
N ILE A 10 -51.45 17.61 -53.39
CA ILE A 10 -50.01 17.87 -53.31
C ILE A 10 -49.37 16.57 -52.84
N SER A 11 -48.72 15.91 -53.80
CA SER A 11 -47.79 14.82 -53.53
C SER A 11 -46.63 15.38 -52.71
N GLY A 12 -46.45 14.87 -51.51
CA GLY A 12 -45.26 15.10 -50.70
C GLY A 12 -44.88 13.80 -50.00
N CYS A 13 -43.99 13.03 -50.61
CA CYS A 13 -43.29 11.93 -49.96
C CYS A 13 -42.39 12.48 -48.85
N GLY A 14 -42.95 12.67 -47.66
CA GLY A 14 -42.19 12.87 -46.42
C GLY A 14 -41.95 11.52 -45.77
N LYS A 15 -40.77 10.92 -45.97
CA LYS A 15 -40.32 9.80 -45.12
C LYS A 15 -40.15 10.36 -43.71
N GLU A 16 -41.12 10.07 -42.83
CA GLU A 16 -41.05 10.41 -41.41
C GLU A 16 -39.85 9.66 -40.82
N LYS A 17 -38.75 10.38 -40.62
CA LYS A 17 -37.56 9.85 -39.96
C LYS A 17 -37.95 9.50 -38.54
N ALA A 18 -37.78 8.24 -38.17
CA ALA A 18 -37.85 7.79 -36.79
C ALA A 18 -37.02 8.72 -35.88
N PRO A 19 -37.49 9.00 -34.65
CA PRO A 19 -36.75 9.84 -33.72
C PRO A 19 -35.32 9.28 -33.55
N PRO A 20 -34.29 10.15 -33.54
CA PRO A 20 -32.92 9.68 -33.36
C PRO A 20 -32.85 8.90 -32.05
N LYS A 21 -32.32 7.67 -32.10
CA LYS A 21 -31.95 6.92 -30.89
C LYS A 21 -31.16 7.86 -29.98
N PRO A 22 -31.45 7.93 -28.67
CA PRO A 22 -30.61 8.67 -27.75
C PRO A 22 -29.17 8.19 -27.95
N PRO A 23 -28.18 9.10 -28.00
CA PRO A 23 -26.79 8.71 -28.12
C PRO A 23 -26.47 7.68 -27.01
N PRO A 24 -25.65 6.66 -27.29
CA PRO A 24 -25.22 5.73 -26.26
C PRO A 24 -24.73 6.54 -25.07
N ALA A 25 -25.23 6.24 -23.87
CA ALA A 25 -24.76 6.91 -22.65
C ALA A 25 -23.24 6.89 -22.68
N VAL A 26 -22.62 8.07 -22.77
CA VAL A 26 -21.17 8.20 -22.70
C VAL A 26 -20.82 7.66 -21.33
N GLN A 27 -20.33 6.42 -21.28
CA GLN A 27 -19.76 5.88 -20.06
C GLN A 27 -18.64 6.84 -19.70
N ALA A 28 -18.85 7.60 -18.63
CA ALA A 28 -17.84 8.45 -18.06
C ALA A 28 -16.57 7.60 -17.99
N HIS A 29 -15.54 8.00 -18.73
CA HIS A 29 -14.23 7.37 -18.62
C HIS A 29 -13.78 7.60 -17.19
N GLN A 30 -14.06 6.64 -16.30
CA GLN A 30 -13.45 6.63 -15.00
C GLN A 30 -11.95 6.51 -15.29
N PRO A 31 -11.12 7.45 -14.80
CA PRO A 31 -9.68 7.30 -14.94
C PRO A 31 -9.33 5.93 -14.34
N ALA A 32 -8.54 5.14 -15.08
CA ALA A 32 -8.11 3.83 -14.60
C ALA A 32 -7.54 4.00 -13.18
N PRO A 33 -7.87 3.09 -12.24
CA PRO A 33 -7.36 3.19 -10.88
C PRO A 33 -5.83 3.29 -10.94
N LYS A 34 -5.27 4.24 -10.19
CA LYS A 34 -3.82 4.42 -10.10
C LYS A 34 -3.22 3.14 -9.51
N ILE A 35 -2.68 2.27 -10.36
CA ILE A 35 -2.09 1.00 -9.93
C ILE A 35 -0.78 1.32 -9.23
N ILE A 36 -0.79 1.26 -7.90
CA ILE A 36 0.41 1.38 -7.08
C ILE A 36 1.01 -0.02 -7.00
N ALA A 37 2.16 -0.24 -7.64
CA ALA A 37 2.87 -1.50 -7.55
C ALA A 37 3.14 -1.88 -6.08
N GLY A 38 2.96 -3.16 -5.75
CA GLY A 38 3.13 -3.66 -4.38
C GLY A 38 1.97 -3.38 -3.42
N ALA A 39 0.96 -2.60 -3.81
CA ALA A 39 -0.12 -2.19 -2.90
C ALA A 39 -1.04 -3.35 -2.49
N ASP A 40 -1.27 -4.32 -3.37
CA ASP A 40 -2.08 -5.50 -3.05
C ASP A 40 -1.34 -6.40 -2.05
N GLU A 41 -0.04 -6.63 -2.26
CA GLU A 41 0.82 -7.38 -1.35
C GLU A 41 0.89 -6.71 0.02
N TYR A 42 1.05 -5.38 0.07
CA TYR A 42 1.02 -4.62 1.33
C TYR A 42 -0.32 -4.79 2.05
N ARG A 43 -1.46 -4.56 1.39
CA ARG A 43 -2.78 -4.66 2.01
C ARG A 43 -3.04 -6.07 2.56
N ARG A 44 -2.68 -7.10 1.80
CA ARG A 44 -2.82 -8.49 2.24
C ARG A 44 -1.83 -8.83 3.37
N GLY A 45 -0.60 -8.33 3.31
CA GLY A 45 0.38 -8.45 4.38
C GLY A 45 -0.14 -7.84 5.69
N LYS A 46 -0.69 -6.63 5.64
CA LYS A 46 -1.31 -5.95 6.78
C LYS A 46 -2.49 -6.75 7.37
N SER A 47 -3.36 -7.30 6.52
CA SER A 47 -4.45 -8.18 6.98
C SER A 47 -3.91 -9.40 7.75
N LEU A 48 -2.87 -10.04 7.23
CA LEU A 48 -2.23 -11.19 7.87
C LEU A 48 -1.57 -10.82 9.20
N LEU A 49 -1.02 -9.61 9.35
CA LEU A 49 -0.52 -9.11 10.64
C LEU A 49 -1.66 -9.02 11.67
N THR A 50 -2.83 -8.51 11.26
CA THR A 50 -4.02 -8.46 12.13
C THR A 50 -4.50 -9.86 12.53
N GLU A 51 -4.32 -10.86 11.66
CA GLU A 51 -4.62 -12.26 11.93
C GLU A 51 -3.52 -13.00 12.73
N GLY A 52 -2.42 -12.34 13.08
CA GLY A 52 -1.27 -12.96 13.77
C GLY A 52 -0.42 -13.88 12.88
N ARG A 53 -0.66 -13.88 11.56
CA ARG A 53 0.05 -14.71 10.57
C ARG A 53 1.33 -14.02 10.08
N GLU A 54 2.23 -13.77 11.03
CA GLU A 54 3.42 -12.95 10.80
C GLU A 54 4.36 -13.49 9.72
N THR A 55 4.57 -14.80 9.63
CA THR A 55 5.45 -15.39 8.59
C THR A 55 4.91 -15.14 7.17
N ASP A 56 3.60 -15.28 6.96
CA ASP A 56 2.99 -15.02 5.66
C ASP A 56 2.97 -13.51 5.35
N ALA A 57 2.74 -12.68 6.36
CA ALA A 57 2.78 -11.23 6.25
C ALA A 57 4.17 -10.74 5.83
N LEU A 58 5.22 -11.23 6.48
CA LEU A 58 6.61 -10.88 6.17
C LEU A 58 6.92 -11.12 4.69
N ARG A 59 6.56 -12.30 4.16
CA ARG A 59 6.78 -12.64 2.75
C ARG A 59 6.07 -11.66 1.80
N LEU A 60 4.84 -11.24 2.12
CA LEU A 60 4.10 -10.30 1.29
C LEU A 60 4.68 -8.88 1.38
N LEU A 61 5.07 -8.43 2.57
CA LEU A 61 5.72 -7.13 2.74
C LEU A 61 7.03 -7.05 1.98
N GLU A 62 7.82 -8.12 1.97
CA GLU A 62 9.02 -8.24 1.14
C GLU A 62 8.71 -8.19 -0.36
N GLN A 63 7.63 -8.83 -0.81
CA GLN A 63 7.18 -8.72 -2.21
C GLN A 63 6.77 -7.29 -2.54
N SER A 64 6.10 -6.61 -1.60
CA SER A 64 5.63 -5.24 -1.76
C SER A 64 6.80 -4.26 -1.93
N VAL A 65 7.81 -4.30 -1.06
CA VAL A 65 8.98 -3.39 -1.16
C VAL A 65 9.85 -3.70 -2.38
N ARG A 66 9.87 -4.96 -2.86
CA ARG A 66 10.53 -5.31 -4.13
C ARG A 66 9.78 -4.76 -5.35
N ALA A 67 8.45 -4.82 -5.32
CA ALA A 67 7.62 -4.29 -6.40
C ALA A 67 7.64 -2.75 -6.43
N ASN A 68 7.73 -2.12 -5.27
CA ASN A 68 7.82 -0.66 -5.14
C ASN A 68 8.66 -0.27 -3.93
N SER A 69 9.92 0.06 -4.18
CA SER A 69 10.85 0.51 -3.14
C SER A 69 10.50 1.86 -2.53
N LYS A 70 9.52 2.59 -3.09
CA LYS A 70 9.03 3.87 -2.54
C LYS A 70 7.73 3.72 -1.74
N LEU A 71 7.25 2.50 -1.51
CA LEU A 71 6.04 2.28 -0.71
C LEU A 71 6.37 2.31 0.78
N THR A 72 6.31 3.51 1.36
CA THR A 72 6.70 3.80 2.76
C THR A 72 6.08 2.86 3.77
N GLU A 73 4.78 2.62 3.67
CA GLU A 73 4.03 1.81 4.62
C GLU A 73 4.47 0.35 4.61
N ALA A 74 4.93 -0.16 3.47
CA ALA A 74 5.44 -1.51 3.35
C ALA A 74 6.81 -1.65 4.05
N TRP A 75 7.69 -0.65 3.90
CA TRP A 75 8.98 -0.61 4.62
C TRP A 75 8.79 -0.52 6.12
N TYR A 76 7.87 0.32 6.59
CA TYR A 76 7.56 0.47 8.01
C TYR A 76 7.10 -0.85 8.63
N GLU A 77 6.09 -1.50 8.03
CA GLU A 77 5.59 -2.76 8.58
C GLU A 77 6.62 -3.88 8.47
N LEU A 78 7.42 -3.91 7.39
CA LEU A 78 8.52 -4.87 7.21
C LEU A 78 9.60 -4.73 8.29
N GLY A 79 9.99 -3.49 8.60
CA GLY A 79 10.98 -3.21 9.62
C GLY A 79 10.51 -3.66 11.00
N ARG A 80 9.31 -3.22 11.39
CA ARG A 80 8.72 -3.54 12.70
C ARG A 80 8.55 -5.04 12.91
N ILE A 81 8.06 -5.78 11.91
CA ILE A 81 7.89 -7.22 12.07
C ILE A 81 9.25 -7.93 12.19
N LYS A 82 10.28 -7.52 11.46
CA LYS A 82 11.61 -8.10 11.56
C LYS A 82 12.24 -7.83 12.93
N VAL A 83 12.18 -6.59 13.40
CA VAL A 83 12.66 -6.19 14.74
C VAL A 83 11.92 -6.96 15.83
N LYS A 84 10.59 -7.11 15.71
CA LYS A 84 9.76 -7.86 16.67
C LYS A 84 10.11 -9.35 16.72
N ARG A 85 10.37 -9.97 15.57
CA ARG A 85 10.58 -11.43 15.47
C ARG A 85 12.02 -11.85 15.74
N ALA A 86 12.99 -10.96 15.57
CA ALA A 86 14.40 -11.27 15.73
C ALA A 86 14.76 -11.88 17.11
N PRO A 87 14.26 -11.38 18.26
CA PRO A 87 14.51 -12.01 19.56
C PRO A 87 14.05 -13.47 19.63
N GLU A 88 12.85 -13.77 19.12
CA GLU A 88 12.33 -15.14 19.12
C GLU A 88 13.16 -16.06 18.22
N LEU A 89 13.49 -15.59 17.01
CA LEU A 89 14.35 -16.35 16.09
C LEU A 89 15.72 -16.64 16.71
N SER A 90 16.29 -15.66 17.42
CA SER A 90 17.61 -15.76 18.05
C SER A 90 17.73 -16.89 19.08
N LYS A 91 16.62 -17.38 19.64
CA LYS A 91 16.60 -18.53 20.55
C LYS A 91 17.01 -19.83 19.85
N SER A 92 16.61 -19.97 18.59
CA SER A 92 16.84 -21.17 17.79
C SER A 92 18.04 -21.02 16.86
N ASP A 93 18.25 -19.82 16.34
CA ASP A 93 19.36 -19.46 15.46
C ASP A 93 19.75 -18.01 15.76
N GLU A 94 20.75 -17.84 16.62
CA GLU A 94 21.23 -16.52 17.07
C GLU A 94 21.66 -15.66 15.87
N GLN A 95 22.37 -16.25 14.91
CA GLN A 95 22.87 -15.52 13.75
C GLN A 95 21.71 -15.05 12.86
N ALA A 96 20.73 -15.91 12.61
CA ALA A 96 19.55 -15.52 11.85
C ALA A 96 18.73 -14.44 12.57
N GLY A 97 18.65 -14.49 13.91
CA GLY A 97 18.05 -13.42 14.72
C GLY A 97 18.78 -12.08 14.57
N VAL A 98 20.11 -12.07 14.65
CA VAL A 98 20.93 -10.86 14.44
C VAL A 98 20.75 -10.30 13.04
N VAL A 99 20.78 -11.15 12.00
CA VAL A 99 20.56 -10.73 10.61
C VAL A 99 19.17 -10.13 10.44
N MET A 100 18.13 -10.80 10.94
CA MET A 100 16.76 -10.31 10.86
C MET A 100 16.60 -8.96 11.57
N PHE A 101 17.22 -8.78 12.74
CA PHE A 101 17.17 -7.51 13.46
C PHE A 101 17.80 -6.38 12.66
N ARG A 102 19.02 -6.60 12.13
CA ARG A 102 19.71 -5.61 11.30
C ARG A 102 18.90 -5.23 10.06
N GLU A 103 18.38 -6.22 9.34
CA GLU A 103 17.51 -5.97 8.18
C GLU A 103 16.22 -5.23 8.56
N GLY A 104 15.67 -5.48 9.74
CA GLY A 104 14.53 -4.75 10.27
C GLY A 104 14.84 -3.28 10.49
N LEU A 105 15.97 -2.97 11.12
CA LEU A 105 16.39 -1.58 11.34
C LEU A 105 16.72 -0.85 10.03
N GLU A 106 17.30 -1.52 9.04
CA GLU A 106 17.52 -0.91 7.73
C GLU A 106 16.18 -0.58 7.03
N ALA A 107 15.18 -1.45 7.16
CA ALA A 107 13.83 -1.18 6.68
C ALA A 107 13.16 0.00 7.42
N GLU A 108 13.35 0.11 8.75
CA GLU A 108 12.87 1.24 9.55
C GLU A 108 13.54 2.56 9.16
N LYS A 109 14.85 2.56 8.91
CA LYS A 109 15.59 3.73 8.41
C LYS A 109 15.07 4.17 7.03
N GLU A 110 14.84 3.22 6.13
CA GLU A 110 14.31 3.54 4.80
C GLU A 110 12.87 4.07 4.88
N ALA A 111 12.04 3.50 5.76
CA ALA A 111 10.71 4.04 6.04
C ALA A 111 10.78 5.49 6.54
N LEU A 112 11.63 5.78 7.52
CA LEU A 112 11.83 7.14 8.06
C LEU A 112 12.25 8.12 6.95
N ARG A 113 13.25 7.72 6.14
CA ARG A 113 13.74 8.51 5.01
C ARG A 113 12.62 8.83 4.01
N LEU A 114 11.72 7.88 3.76
CA LEU A 114 10.59 8.06 2.86
C LEU A 114 9.48 8.93 3.48
N ILE A 115 9.22 8.81 4.79
CA ILE A 115 8.29 9.69 5.51
C ILE A 115 8.78 11.14 5.43
N ASP A 116 10.05 11.39 5.72
CA ASP A 116 10.66 12.74 5.64
C ASP A 116 10.65 13.30 4.20
N ALA A 117 10.67 12.43 3.20
CA ALA A 117 10.51 12.79 1.79
C ALA A 117 9.03 12.98 1.36
N GLY A 118 8.07 12.79 2.27
CA GLY A 118 6.63 12.88 1.99
C GLY A 118 6.11 11.78 1.07
N ALA A 119 6.80 10.63 0.99
CA ALA A 119 6.52 9.55 0.04
C ALA A 119 5.47 8.54 0.56
N THR A 120 4.46 8.99 1.31
CA THR A 120 3.37 8.13 1.78
C THR A 120 2.22 8.08 0.80
N VAL A 121 1.46 6.99 0.85
CA VAL A 121 0.40 6.71 -0.13
C VAL A 121 -0.95 6.50 0.53
N PHE A 122 -0.98 5.81 1.67
CA PHE A 122 -2.19 5.39 2.37
C PHE A 122 -2.40 6.10 3.70
N TRP A 123 -1.31 6.53 4.33
CA TRP A 123 -1.34 7.18 5.63
C TRP A 123 -1.81 8.63 5.58
N SER A 124 -2.56 9.03 6.60
CA SER A 124 -2.88 10.43 6.90
C SER A 124 -1.64 11.18 7.41
N GLU A 125 -1.77 12.49 7.61
CA GLU A 125 -0.73 13.30 8.26
C GLU A 125 -0.46 12.81 9.69
N ASP A 126 -1.53 12.50 10.45
CA ASP A 126 -1.41 12.03 11.83
C ASP A 126 -0.71 10.67 11.90
N ASP A 127 -1.06 9.73 11.00
CA ASP A 127 -0.39 8.43 10.89
C ASP A 127 1.11 8.61 10.61
N ARG A 128 1.47 9.58 9.75
CA ARG A 128 2.87 9.90 9.43
C ARG A 128 3.63 10.43 10.62
N VAL A 129 3.05 11.40 11.34
CA VAL A 129 3.68 11.98 12.53
C VAL A 129 3.91 10.89 13.57
N GLN A 130 2.89 10.07 13.83
CA GLN A 130 3.00 8.96 14.78
C GLN A 130 4.05 7.94 14.35
N ALA A 131 4.04 7.51 13.09
CA ALA A 131 5.02 6.56 12.58
C ALA A 131 6.45 7.11 12.66
N ARG A 132 6.63 8.41 12.35
CA ARG A 132 7.93 9.09 12.45
C ARG A 132 8.45 9.13 13.88
N GLU A 133 7.63 9.54 14.83
CA GLU A 133 8.01 9.60 16.26
C GLU A 133 8.37 8.21 16.81
N GLN A 134 7.60 7.19 16.41
CA GLN A 134 7.88 5.81 16.77
C GLN A 134 9.23 5.36 16.21
N LEU A 135 9.49 5.59 14.92
CA LEU A 135 10.75 5.22 14.27
C LEU A 135 11.95 5.97 14.86
N ASP A 136 11.81 7.27 15.15
CA ASP A 136 12.86 8.06 15.80
C ASP A 136 13.23 7.44 17.16
N THR A 137 12.22 7.01 17.94
CA THR A 137 12.42 6.35 19.24
C THR A 137 13.07 4.98 19.09
N ASP A 138 12.56 4.14 18.18
CA ASP A 138 13.03 2.77 17.97
C ASP A 138 14.49 2.76 17.48
N LEU A 139 14.82 3.62 16.52
CA LEU A 139 16.16 3.73 15.96
C LEU A 139 17.16 4.33 16.95
N ALA A 140 16.75 5.30 17.77
CA ALA A 140 17.60 5.83 18.85
C ALA A 140 17.93 4.73 19.88
N ASN A 141 16.93 3.96 20.30
CA ASN A 141 17.11 2.85 21.24
C ASN A 141 17.95 1.70 20.66
N ALA A 142 17.89 1.50 19.33
CA ALA A 142 18.66 0.47 18.65
C ALA A 142 20.11 0.88 18.36
N GLY A 143 20.38 2.19 18.22
CA GLY A 143 21.71 2.73 17.90
C GLY A 143 22.80 2.26 18.88
N ASP A 144 22.48 2.25 20.18
CA ASP A 144 23.41 1.77 21.21
C ASP A 144 23.70 0.27 21.09
N ALA A 145 22.70 -0.53 20.72
CA ALA A 145 22.85 -1.97 20.54
C ALA A 145 23.61 -2.33 19.25
N LEU A 146 23.56 -1.49 18.21
CA LEU A 146 24.21 -1.76 16.93
C LEU A 146 25.73 -1.51 16.92
N ASN A 147 26.26 -0.73 17.86
CA ASN A 147 27.67 -0.35 17.89
C ASN A 147 28.61 -1.49 18.30
N ASP A 148 28.07 -2.57 18.89
CA ASP A 148 28.82 -3.74 19.32
C ASP A 148 27.98 -5.02 19.12
N GLU A 149 28.56 -6.01 18.43
CA GLU A 149 27.83 -7.23 18.09
C GLU A 149 27.49 -8.08 19.33
N ASP A 150 28.35 -8.07 20.35
CA ASP A 150 28.10 -8.77 21.61
C ASP A 150 26.96 -8.11 22.38
N THR A 151 26.94 -6.77 22.44
CA THR A 151 25.84 -5.97 22.99
C THR A 151 24.53 -6.25 22.25
N LEU A 152 24.55 -6.36 20.92
CA LEU A 152 23.36 -6.69 20.14
C LEU A 152 22.82 -8.09 20.48
N ARG A 153 23.69 -9.10 20.54
CA ARG A 153 23.32 -10.47 20.92
C ARG A 153 22.75 -10.49 22.33
N GLN A 154 23.37 -9.77 23.26
CA GLN A 154 22.87 -9.64 24.63
C GLN A 154 21.49 -8.96 24.67
N ALA A 155 21.30 -7.87 23.93
CA ALA A 155 20.02 -7.17 23.85
C ALA A 155 18.89 -8.06 23.29
N LEU A 156 19.18 -8.86 22.25
CA LEU A 156 18.22 -9.82 21.70
C LEU A 156 17.85 -10.90 22.73
N ARG A 157 18.81 -11.40 23.51
CA ARG A 157 18.55 -12.37 24.59
C ARG A 157 17.71 -11.77 25.72
N MET A 158 17.88 -10.49 26.05
CA MET A 158 17.14 -9.82 27.14
C MET A 158 15.70 -9.44 26.76
N ARG A 159 15.40 -9.27 25.46
CA ARG A 159 14.05 -8.93 24.95
C ARG A 159 13.08 -10.12 24.94
N VAL A 160 13.48 -11.27 25.49
CA VAL A 160 12.76 -12.55 25.42
C VAL A 160 11.83 -12.78 26.63
N HIS A 161 11.72 -11.84 27.56
CA HIS A 161 10.99 -12.02 28.84
C HIS A 161 9.60 -11.40 28.84
#